data_AF-A0A9J9KN39-F1
#
_entry.id   AF-A0A9J9KN39-F1
#
_cell.length_a   1.000
_cell.length_b   1.000
_cell.length_c   1.000
_cell.angle_alpha   90.00
_cell.angle_beta   90.00
_cell.angle_gamma   90.00
#
_symmetry.space_group_name_H-M   'P 1'
#
loop_
_entity.id
_entity.type
_entity.pdbx_description
1 polymer ?
#
loop_
_entity_poly.entity_id
_entity_poly.type
_entity_poly.pdbx_seq_one_letter_code
_entity_poly.pdbx_strand_id
1 'polypeptide(L)'
;MEWWERLAADFRLSSLWLELAVLTGSVALAYVLSRRAGRGQPPESVWFGRRIVDGLMFPAVVLALVYAARVVVEHYQAVFLLRLAVPVFTSLVLIRFVARVLAMAFPRSGLMRLMERVLSWLAWGVAALWIAGLLPRVLQELDDIRIAFGKSSVSLLALLQGGLSAVLVLVAALWAASTFERRVLDHAVADLSMRKVAVNATRALLLFVGLLLALAAVGVDLTALSVLGGALGVGLGFGLQKLAANYVSGFVILLERSLRIGDNVRVDGFEGRITDIKTRYTLIRAGNGRESIVPNESLITQRVENLTASDRKFNLTTNITVAYGSDAAKVQQILCAAASAQARVLGDPAPVAFLLDFMPDGLVFNLNYWINDPAAGTASVRSAVNLAVLEGLRTAGIEIAQPQRVVHVVASTPGQDGVAPAALPPA
;
A
#
# COMPACT_ATOMS: atom_id res chain seq x y z
N MET A 1 9.23 33.23 51.74
CA MET A 1 8.41 34.21 52.49
C MET A 1 7.67 35.16 51.54
N GLU A 2 8.26 35.56 50.41
CA GLU A 2 7.64 36.52 49.47
C GLU A 2 6.27 36.15 48.87
N TRP A 3 5.91 34.87 48.71
CA TRP A 3 4.67 34.49 48.01
C TRP A 3 3.40 34.76 48.83
N TRP A 4 3.42 34.45 50.13
CA TRP A 4 2.30 34.71 51.03
C TRP A 4 2.11 36.21 51.29
N GLU A 5 3.20 36.98 51.33
CA GLU A 5 3.16 38.43 51.47
C GLU A 5 2.55 39.10 50.24
N ARG A 6 2.91 38.65 49.02
CA ARG A 6 2.29 39.13 47.78
C ARG A 6 0.79 38.80 47.70
N LEU A 7 0.38 37.59 48.09
CA LEU A 7 -1.05 37.24 48.12
C LEU A 7 -1.84 38.01 49.19
N ALA A 8 -1.24 38.25 50.36
CA ALA A 8 -1.87 39.04 51.42
C ALA A 8 -1.99 40.52 51.02
N ALA A 9 -1.03 41.05 50.26
CA ALA A 9 -1.09 42.39 49.67
C ALA A 9 -2.16 42.48 48.57
N ASP A 10 -2.20 41.50 47.65
CA ASP A 10 -3.19 41.41 46.58
C ASP A 10 -4.63 41.27 47.13
N PHE A 11 -4.82 40.53 48.22
CA PHE A 11 -6.12 40.39 48.88
C PHE A 11 -6.62 41.70 49.52
N ARG A 12 -5.71 42.55 50.01
CA ARG A 12 -6.07 43.83 50.63
C ARG A 12 -6.36 44.94 49.62
N LEU A 13 -5.83 44.82 48.39
CA LEU A 13 -5.92 45.84 47.33
C LEU A 13 -6.93 45.49 46.23
N SER A 14 -7.44 44.25 46.18
CA SER A 14 -8.33 43.78 45.11
C SER A 14 -9.80 44.08 45.37
N SER A 15 -10.50 44.52 44.31
CA SER A 15 -11.97 44.57 44.32
C SER A 15 -12.54 43.16 44.06
N LEU A 16 -12.62 42.35 45.13
CA LEU A 16 -13.06 40.94 45.06
C LEU A 16 -14.39 40.74 44.31
N TRP A 17 -15.31 41.71 44.39
CA TRP A 17 -16.59 41.67 43.67
C TRP A 17 -16.44 41.76 42.14
N LEU A 18 -15.50 42.57 41.65
CA LEU A 18 -15.25 42.69 40.21
C LEU A 18 -14.57 41.42 39.68
N GLU A 19 -13.61 40.88 40.43
CA GLU A 19 -12.99 39.59 40.09
C GLU A 19 -14.00 38.43 40.07
N LEU A 20 -14.91 38.38 41.04
CA LEU A 20 -16.03 37.43 41.07
C LEU A 20 -16.96 37.60 39.86
N ALA A 21 -17.31 38.84 39.50
CA ALA A 21 -18.13 39.14 38.33
C ALA A 21 -17.44 38.72 37.02
N VAL A 22 -16.14 38.99 36.88
CA VAL A 22 -15.33 38.60 35.71
C VAL A 22 -15.18 37.08 35.62
N LEU A 23 -14.95 36.40 36.73
CA LEU A 23 -14.84 34.95 36.79
C LEU A 23 -16.16 34.26 36.43
N THR A 24 -17.26 34.68 37.05
CA THR A 24 -18.61 34.15 36.77
C THR A 24 -19.05 34.45 35.34
N GLY A 25 -18.76 35.66 34.84
CA GLY A 25 -18.97 36.03 33.44
C GLY A 25 -18.18 35.16 32.47
N SER A 26 -16.91 34.88 32.77
CA SER A 26 -16.05 33.99 31.96
C SER A 26 -16.59 32.56 31.91
N VAL A 27 -17.06 32.03 33.04
CA VAL A 27 -17.67 30.69 33.11
C VAL A 27 -19.00 30.64 32.35
N ALA A 28 -19.86 31.65 32.51
CA ALA A 28 -21.14 31.72 31.81
C ALA A 28 -20.94 31.85 30.29
N LEU A 29 -20.01 32.69 29.85
CA LEU A 29 -19.65 32.85 28.45
C LEU A 29 -19.07 31.55 27.87
N ALA A 30 -18.18 30.88 28.60
CA ALA A 30 -17.65 29.59 28.19
C ALA A 30 -18.74 28.52 28.05
N TYR A 31 -19.73 28.50 28.95
CA TYR A 31 -20.88 27.60 28.87
C TYR A 31 -21.70 27.85 27.60
N VAL A 32 -21.99 29.12 27.28
CA VAL A 32 -22.75 29.49 26.07
C VAL A 32 -21.99 29.14 24.80
N LEU A 33 -20.69 29.46 24.73
CA LEU A 33 -19.82 29.13 23.59
C LEU A 33 -19.73 27.62 23.37
N SER A 34 -19.49 26.86 24.44
CA SER A 34 -19.40 25.39 24.40
C SER A 34 -20.73 24.75 23.99
N ARG A 35 -21.85 25.29 24.50
CA ARG A 35 -23.21 24.84 24.13
C ARG A 35 -23.52 25.13 22.67
N ARG A 36 -23.10 26.28 22.14
CA ARG A 36 -23.32 26.66 20.74
C ARG A 36 -22.48 25.81 19.78
N ALA A 37 -21.20 25.60 20.11
CA ALA A 37 -20.27 24.80 19.32
C ALA A 37 -20.57 23.29 19.35
N GLY A 38 -21.19 22.80 20.43
CA GLY A 38 -21.57 21.38 20.58
C GLY A 38 -22.87 20.98 19.89
N ARG A 39 -23.62 21.92 19.28
CA ARG A 39 -24.85 21.59 18.54
C ARG A 39 -24.51 20.77 17.29
N GLY A 40 -24.98 19.53 17.25
CA GLY A 40 -24.81 18.63 16.10
C GLY A 40 -23.55 17.75 16.12
N GLN A 41 -22.76 17.78 17.20
CA GLN A 41 -21.59 16.90 17.33
C GLN A 41 -21.94 15.55 17.98
N PRO A 42 -21.26 14.46 17.58
CA PRO A 42 -21.52 13.14 18.14
C PRO A 42 -21.16 13.07 19.63
N PRO A 43 -21.96 12.39 20.47
CA PRO A 43 -21.80 12.32 21.93
C PRO A 43 -20.54 11.58 22.40
N GLU A 44 -19.80 10.97 21.46
CA GLU A 44 -18.53 10.30 21.69
C GLU A 44 -17.30 11.15 21.34
N SER A 45 -17.45 12.46 21.12
CA SER A 45 -16.32 13.37 20.85
C SER A 45 -15.54 13.72 22.12
N VAL A 46 -14.20 13.76 22.03
CA VAL A 46 -13.30 14.13 23.16
C VAL A 46 -13.60 15.56 23.61
N TRP A 47 -13.91 16.40 22.63
CA TRP A 47 -14.09 17.84 22.79
C TRP A 47 -15.42 18.18 23.47
N PHE A 48 -16.51 17.49 23.14
CA PHE A 48 -17.86 17.87 23.60
C PHE A 48 -18.47 16.90 24.61
N GLY A 49 -18.04 15.63 24.63
CA GLY A 49 -18.54 14.63 25.57
C GLY A 49 -20.05 14.36 25.44
N ARG A 50 -20.62 13.73 26.48
CA ARG A 50 -22.07 13.40 26.57
C ARG A 50 -22.92 14.53 27.15
N ARG A 51 -22.33 15.40 27.96
CA ARG A 51 -22.95 16.63 28.51
C ARG A 51 -22.00 17.80 28.26
N ILE A 52 -22.54 19.01 28.14
CA ILE A 52 -21.79 20.25 27.84
C ILE A 52 -20.57 20.44 28.76
N VAL A 53 -20.74 20.12 30.06
CA VAL A 53 -19.71 20.27 31.09
C VAL A 53 -18.73 19.08 31.10
N ASP A 54 -19.08 17.96 30.47
CA ASP A 54 -18.29 16.73 30.53
C ASP A 54 -17.22 16.65 29.42
N GLY A 55 -17.27 17.52 28.41
CA GLY A 55 -16.27 17.60 27.34
C GLY A 55 -15.03 18.44 27.72
N LEU A 56 -13.96 18.32 26.93
CA LEU A 56 -12.74 19.13 27.10
C LEU A 56 -12.95 20.62 26.73
N MET A 57 -13.89 20.93 25.83
CA MET A 57 -14.13 22.29 25.35
C MET A 57 -14.50 23.25 26.46
N PHE A 58 -15.40 22.86 27.36
CA PHE A 58 -15.86 23.72 28.44
C PHE A 58 -14.72 24.19 29.35
N PRO A 59 -13.94 23.30 30.01
CA PRO A 59 -12.85 23.74 30.88
C PRO A 59 -11.73 24.45 30.10
N ALA A 60 -11.49 24.08 28.82
CA ALA A 60 -10.47 24.75 28.00
C ALA A 60 -10.85 26.18 27.64
N VAL A 61 -12.11 26.42 27.27
CA VAL A 61 -12.63 27.77 26.98
C VAL A 61 -12.69 28.61 28.25
N VAL A 62 -13.09 28.02 29.39
CA VAL A 62 -13.01 28.71 30.69
C VAL A 62 -11.57 29.12 31.00
N LEU A 63 -10.61 28.20 30.86
CA LEU A 63 -9.20 28.50 31.11
C LEU A 63 -8.68 29.64 30.21
N ALA A 64 -9.01 29.60 28.92
CA ALA A 64 -8.60 30.64 27.98
C ALA A 64 -9.18 32.01 28.34
N LEU A 65 -10.49 32.06 28.67
CA LEU A 65 -11.16 33.30 29.07
C LEU A 65 -10.65 33.83 30.42
N VAL A 66 -10.45 32.96 31.40
CA VAL A 66 -9.91 33.33 32.72
C VAL A 66 -8.46 33.80 32.60
N TYR A 67 -7.64 33.18 31.76
CA TYR A 67 -6.27 33.63 31.50
C TYR A 67 -6.25 35.00 30.81
N ALA A 68 -7.07 35.19 29.76
CA ALA A 68 -7.19 36.48 29.08
C ALA A 68 -7.70 37.58 30.03
N ALA A 69 -8.74 37.27 30.82
CA ALA A 69 -9.29 38.18 31.82
C ALA A 69 -8.28 38.52 32.90
N ARG A 70 -7.47 37.55 33.36
CA ARG A 70 -6.37 37.79 34.29
C ARG A 70 -5.40 38.80 33.70
N VAL A 71 -4.89 38.57 32.49
CA VAL A 71 -3.91 39.47 31.84
C VAL A 71 -4.47 40.90 31.71
N VAL A 72 -5.73 41.05 31.30
CA VAL A 72 -6.36 42.36 31.15
C VAL A 72 -6.57 43.06 32.50
N VAL A 73 -7.12 42.36 33.49
CA VAL A 73 -7.44 42.95 34.80
C VAL A 73 -6.19 43.24 35.63
N GLU A 74 -5.11 42.44 35.46
CA GLU A 74 -3.79 42.64 36.09
C GLU A 74 -3.14 43.98 35.68
N HIS A 75 -3.55 44.60 34.56
CA HIS A 75 -3.11 45.94 34.18
C HIS A 75 -3.76 47.07 35.00
N TYR A 76 -4.94 46.82 35.59
CA TYR A 76 -5.74 47.84 36.28
C TYR A 76 -5.76 47.64 37.80
N GLN A 77 -5.65 46.39 38.27
CA GLN A 77 -5.66 46.06 39.70
C GLN A 77 -4.95 44.73 39.99
N ALA A 78 -4.63 44.49 41.26
CA ALA A 78 -4.20 43.17 41.71
C ALA A 78 -5.30 42.12 41.48
N VAL A 79 -4.91 40.92 41.05
CA VAL A 79 -5.82 39.83 40.64
C VAL A 79 -5.59 38.58 41.49
N PHE A 80 -6.24 38.50 42.64
CA PHE A 80 -6.07 37.38 43.57
C PHE A 80 -6.85 36.13 43.11
N LEU A 81 -8.16 36.28 42.89
CA LEU A 81 -9.07 35.18 42.55
C LEU A 81 -8.76 34.62 41.16
N LEU A 82 -8.48 35.48 40.17
CA LEU A 82 -8.15 35.03 38.82
C LEU A 82 -6.82 34.27 38.78
N ARG A 83 -5.83 34.67 39.58
CA ARG A 83 -4.55 33.97 39.70
C ARG A 83 -4.71 32.59 40.36
N LEU A 84 -5.64 32.47 41.32
CA LEU A 84 -5.99 31.20 41.95
C LEU A 84 -6.81 30.29 41.01
N ALA A 85 -7.66 30.89 40.17
CA ALA A 85 -8.51 30.16 39.23
C ALA A 85 -7.73 29.48 38.09
N VAL A 86 -6.64 30.09 37.59
CA VAL A 86 -5.85 29.54 36.48
C VAL A 86 -5.33 28.11 36.75
N PRO A 87 -4.61 27.82 37.86
CA PRO A 87 -4.18 26.45 38.19
C PRO A 87 -5.34 25.47 38.36
N VAL A 88 -6.44 25.91 38.99
CA VAL A 88 -7.64 25.09 39.18
C VAL A 88 -8.23 24.65 37.85
N PHE A 89 -8.42 25.60 36.91
CA PHE A 89 -8.94 25.27 35.58
C PHE A 89 -7.92 24.51 34.73
N THR A 90 -6.62 24.74 34.91
CA THR A 90 -5.56 23.96 34.25
C THR A 90 -5.62 22.49 34.67
N SER A 91 -5.72 22.23 35.98
CA SER A 91 -5.91 20.88 36.51
C SER A 91 -7.19 20.25 35.98
N LEU A 92 -8.30 21.01 35.92
CA LEU A 92 -9.57 20.52 35.37
C LEU A 92 -9.45 20.16 33.87
N VAL A 93 -8.78 20.98 33.06
CA VAL A 93 -8.50 20.68 31.65
C VAL A 93 -7.68 19.39 31.53
N LEU A 94 -6.61 19.26 32.31
CA LEU A 94 -5.74 18.09 32.28
C LEU A 94 -6.47 16.81 32.67
N ILE A 95 -7.20 16.83 33.79
CA ILE A 95 -8.00 15.69 34.28
C ILE A 95 -9.01 15.29 33.20
N ARG A 96 -9.74 16.26 32.64
CA ARG A 96 -10.77 15.97 31.63
C ARG A 96 -10.20 15.50 30.31
N PHE A 97 -9.04 16.01 29.89
CA PHE A 97 -8.33 15.52 28.71
C PHE A 97 -7.95 14.05 28.89
N VAL A 98 -7.22 13.73 29.97
CA VAL A 98 -6.76 12.37 30.24
C VAL A 98 -7.95 11.42 30.42
N ALA A 99 -8.96 11.81 31.19
CA ALA A 99 -10.15 11.00 31.42
C ALA A 99 -10.89 10.69 30.10
N ARG A 100 -11.05 11.69 29.23
CA ARG A 100 -11.76 11.51 27.96
C ARG A 100 -10.99 10.61 26.99
N VAL A 101 -9.69 10.79 26.90
CA VAL A 101 -8.85 10.00 26.01
C VAL A 101 -8.77 8.54 26.48
N LEU A 102 -8.58 8.31 27.78
CA LEU A 102 -8.56 6.95 28.32
C LEU A 102 -9.93 6.27 28.21
N ALA A 103 -11.04 6.99 28.37
CA ALA A 103 -12.39 6.45 28.17
C ALA A 103 -12.63 5.99 26.72
N MET A 104 -11.97 6.61 25.74
CA MET A 104 -12.01 6.17 24.34
C MET A 104 -11.10 4.97 24.07
N ALA A 105 -9.93 4.95 24.69
CA ALA A 105 -9.00 3.85 24.53
C ALA A 105 -9.49 2.54 25.20
N PHE A 106 -10.14 2.65 26.37
CA PHE A 106 -10.57 1.52 27.19
C PHE A 106 -12.06 1.61 27.53
N PRO A 107 -12.96 1.41 26.56
CA PRO A 107 -14.39 1.41 26.81
C PRO A 107 -14.75 0.22 27.73
N ARG A 108 -15.23 0.53 28.95
CA ARG A 108 -15.80 -0.38 29.97
C ARG A 108 -14.89 -0.98 31.05
N SER A 109 -13.64 -0.56 31.24
CA SER A 109 -12.83 -1.09 32.35
C SER A 109 -13.13 -0.39 33.70
N GLY A 110 -13.24 -1.15 34.80
CA GLY A 110 -13.35 -0.57 36.15
C GLY A 110 -12.09 0.20 36.57
N LEU A 111 -10.93 -0.23 36.06
CA LEU A 111 -9.62 0.42 36.23
C LEU A 111 -9.61 1.85 35.71
N MET A 112 -10.35 2.16 34.64
CA MET A 112 -10.48 3.52 34.11
C MET A 112 -11.01 4.51 35.17
N ARG A 113 -12.08 4.12 35.88
CA ARG A 113 -12.69 4.97 36.91
C ARG A 113 -11.76 5.18 38.10
N LEU A 114 -10.95 4.18 38.42
CA LEU A 114 -9.95 4.25 39.49
C LEU A 114 -8.81 5.19 39.07
N MET A 115 -8.27 5.04 37.86
CA MET A 115 -7.22 5.89 37.30
C MET A 115 -7.67 7.36 37.22
N GLU A 116 -8.88 7.63 36.73
CA GLU A 116 -9.47 8.97 36.70
C GLU A 116 -9.55 9.58 38.11
N ARG A 117 -9.99 8.80 39.09
CA ARG A 117 -10.11 9.26 40.48
C ARG A 117 -8.74 9.57 41.08
N VAL A 118 -7.76 8.67 40.91
CA VAL A 118 -6.39 8.86 41.41
C VAL A 118 -5.74 10.07 40.76
N LEU A 119 -5.84 10.20 39.44
CA LEU A 119 -5.27 11.33 38.71
C LEU A 119 -5.93 12.66 39.10
N SER A 120 -7.25 12.66 39.31
CA SER A 120 -7.99 13.82 39.81
C SER A 120 -7.49 14.22 41.20
N TRP A 121 -7.39 13.28 42.15
CA TRP A 121 -6.87 13.57 43.48
C TRP A 121 -5.42 14.05 43.45
N LEU A 122 -4.56 13.48 42.60
CA LEU A 122 -3.18 13.94 42.41
C LEU A 122 -3.12 15.36 41.86
N ALA A 123 -3.89 15.67 40.82
CA ALA A 123 -3.91 17.01 40.21
C ALA A 123 -4.47 18.07 41.19
N TRP A 124 -5.48 17.73 41.99
CA TRP A 124 -5.96 18.60 43.06
C TRP A 124 -4.95 18.73 44.20
N GLY A 125 -4.24 17.67 44.56
CA GLY A 125 -3.15 17.70 45.55
C GLY A 125 -1.99 18.60 45.11
N VAL A 126 -1.56 18.50 43.85
CA VAL A 126 -0.54 19.38 43.27
C VAL A 126 -1.01 20.83 43.23
N ALA A 127 -2.26 21.07 42.81
CA ALA A 127 -2.84 22.41 42.84
C ALA A 127 -2.87 22.97 44.28
N ALA A 128 -3.29 22.17 45.26
CA ALA A 128 -3.30 22.57 46.67
C ALA A 128 -1.88 22.88 47.20
N LEU A 129 -0.88 22.05 46.86
CA LEU A 129 0.52 22.29 47.22
C LEU A 129 1.07 23.57 46.58
N TRP A 130 0.69 23.84 45.33
CA TRP A 130 1.04 25.08 44.64
C TRP A 130 0.39 26.30 45.31
N ILE A 131 -0.91 26.20 45.65
CA ILE A 131 -1.67 27.22 46.40
C ILE A 131 -1.16 27.36 47.85
N ALA A 132 -0.50 26.36 48.42
CA ALA A 132 0.13 26.51 49.73
C ALA A 132 1.53 27.15 49.62
N GLY A 133 2.05 27.36 48.41
CA GLY A 133 3.44 27.75 48.17
C GLY A 133 4.46 26.68 48.60
N LEU A 134 4.01 25.46 48.88
CA LEU A 134 4.83 24.35 49.38
C LEU A 134 5.38 23.48 48.24
N LEU A 135 4.81 23.59 47.03
CA LEU A 135 5.23 22.79 45.88
C LEU A 135 6.75 22.85 45.62
N PRO A 136 7.43 24.02 45.58
CA PRO A 136 8.87 24.06 45.30
C PRO A 136 9.70 23.31 46.36
N ARG A 137 9.28 23.35 47.63
CA ARG A 137 9.94 22.63 48.72
C ARG A 137 9.74 21.12 48.57
N VAL A 138 8.52 20.67 48.31
CA VAL A 138 8.23 19.25 48.08
C VAL A 138 9.00 18.72 46.87
N LEU A 139 9.11 19.50 45.79
CA LEU A 139 9.87 19.11 44.61
C LEU A 139 11.38 18.95 44.94
N GLN A 140 11.95 19.82 45.77
CA GLN A 140 13.35 19.71 46.22
C GLN A 140 13.57 18.45 47.05
N GLU A 141 12.72 18.19 48.05
CA GLU A 141 12.79 16.97 48.88
C GLU A 141 12.66 15.70 48.02
N LEU A 142 11.79 15.71 47.01
CA LEU A 142 11.67 14.61 46.06
C LEU A 142 12.88 14.45 45.13
N ASP A 143 13.63 15.52 44.87
CA ASP A 143 14.85 15.46 44.05
C ASP A 143 16.06 14.93 44.85
N ASP A 144 16.08 15.22 46.16
CA ASP A 144 17.09 14.74 47.09
C ASP A 144 16.97 13.23 47.36
N ILE A 145 15.76 12.68 47.27
CA ILE A 145 15.54 11.22 47.33
C ILE A 145 16.00 10.59 46.02
N ARG A 146 17.25 10.13 45.98
CA ARG A 146 17.84 9.43 44.82
C ARG A 146 17.81 7.93 45.01
N ILE A 147 17.26 7.23 44.02
CA ILE A 147 17.24 5.77 43.97
C ILE A 147 18.35 5.31 43.03
N ALA A 148 19.23 4.43 43.49
CA ALA A 148 20.29 3.86 42.67
C ALA A 148 19.72 2.75 41.77
N PHE A 149 19.87 2.90 40.45
CA PHE A 149 19.54 1.90 39.44
C PHE A 149 20.80 1.54 38.65
N GLY A 150 21.49 0.47 39.07
CA GLY A 150 22.72 0.02 38.42
C GLY A 150 23.84 1.06 38.50
N LYS A 151 24.26 1.61 37.34
CA LYS A 151 25.31 2.63 37.24
C LYS A 151 24.78 4.08 37.26
N SER A 152 23.46 4.27 37.23
CA SER A 152 22.80 5.58 37.23
C SER A 152 21.96 5.78 38.50
N SER A 153 22.00 6.97 39.09
CA SER A 153 21.04 7.37 40.13
C SER A 153 19.97 8.26 39.51
N VAL A 154 18.71 7.92 39.77
CA VAL A 154 17.56 8.68 39.29
C VAL A 154 16.83 9.24 40.51
N SER A 155 16.55 10.54 40.53
CA SER A 155 15.77 11.14 41.61
C SER A 155 14.32 10.68 41.57
N LEU A 156 13.67 10.61 42.73
CA LEU A 156 12.25 10.28 42.82
C LEU A 156 11.41 11.31 42.06
N LEU A 157 11.83 12.58 42.08
CA LEU A 157 11.25 13.62 41.23
C LEU A 157 11.34 13.27 39.73
N ALA A 158 12.52 12.86 39.25
CA ALA A 158 12.70 12.48 37.85
C ALA A 158 11.87 11.25 37.47
N LEU A 159 11.72 10.27 38.38
CA LEU A 159 10.83 9.12 38.16
C LEU A 159 9.35 9.54 38.09
N LEU A 160 8.90 10.45 38.97
CA LEU A 160 7.53 10.96 38.95
C LEU A 160 7.24 11.81 37.72
N GLN A 161 8.16 12.70 37.34
CA GLN A 161 8.06 13.52 36.12
C GLN A 161 8.11 12.65 34.86
N GLY A 162 9.03 11.70 34.81
CA GLY A 162 9.14 10.69 33.75
C GLY A 162 7.84 9.89 33.63
N GLY A 163 7.32 9.37 34.74
CA GLY A 163 6.05 8.63 34.76
C GLY A 163 4.85 9.45 34.32
N LEU A 164 4.75 10.71 34.76
CA LEU A 164 3.70 11.62 34.32
C LEU A 164 3.82 11.93 32.82
N SER A 165 5.02 12.23 32.33
CA SER A 165 5.27 12.48 30.92
C SER A 165 4.97 11.25 30.05
N ALA A 166 5.32 10.05 30.52
CA ALA A 166 4.99 8.78 29.91
C ALA A 166 3.47 8.59 29.76
N VAL A 167 2.72 8.84 30.83
CA VAL A 167 1.24 8.77 30.80
C VAL A 167 0.69 9.80 29.81
N LEU A 168 1.20 11.03 29.82
CA LEU A 168 0.75 12.08 28.89
C LEU A 168 1.04 11.75 27.43
N VAL A 169 2.22 11.21 27.12
CA VAL A 169 2.58 10.78 25.78
C VAL A 169 1.72 9.61 25.33
N LEU A 170 1.48 8.62 26.20
CA LEU A 170 0.60 7.49 25.89
C LEU A 170 -0.84 7.95 25.62
N VAL A 171 -1.35 8.87 26.44
CA VAL A 171 -2.65 9.52 26.25
C VAL A 171 -2.67 10.27 24.92
N ALA A 172 -1.67 11.11 24.63
CA ALA A 172 -1.58 11.83 23.36
C ALA A 172 -1.54 10.89 22.14
N ALA A 173 -0.82 9.78 22.22
CA ALA A 173 -0.75 8.77 21.17
C ALA A 173 -2.11 8.07 20.95
N LEU A 174 -2.82 7.72 22.02
CA LEU A 174 -4.18 7.15 21.95
C LEU A 174 -5.19 8.14 21.36
N TRP A 175 -5.07 9.42 21.72
CA TRP A 175 -5.86 10.49 21.13
C TRP A 175 -5.58 10.64 19.63
N ALA A 176 -4.31 10.65 19.23
CA ALA A 176 -3.90 10.68 17.82
C ALA A 176 -4.45 9.46 17.04
N ALA A 177 -4.41 8.27 17.63
CA ALA A 177 -4.94 7.06 17.02
C ALA A 177 -6.44 7.15 16.77
N SER A 178 -7.21 7.54 17.79
CA SER A 178 -8.68 7.65 17.70
C SER A 178 -9.15 8.77 16.77
N THR A 179 -8.38 9.85 16.65
CA THR A 179 -8.69 10.95 15.72
C THR A 179 -8.37 10.57 14.27
N PHE A 180 -7.29 9.84 14.04
CA PHE A 180 -6.92 9.33 12.72
C PHE A 180 -7.97 8.36 12.17
N GLU A 181 -8.48 7.46 13.02
CA GLU A 181 -9.56 6.53 12.69
C GLU A 181 -10.83 7.25 12.18
N ARG A 182 -11.24 8.33 12.86
CA ARG A 182 -12.49 9.06 12.55
C ARG A 182 -12.38 10.01 11.36
N ARG A 183 -11.20 10.56 11.08
CA ARG A 183 -11.03 11.55 9.99
C ARG A 183 -10.59 10.93 8.68
N VAL A 184 -9.67 9.97 8.72
CA VAL A 184 -8.99 9.47 7.51
C VAL A 184 -9.66 8.19 7.00
N LEU A 185 -10.01 7.27 7.90
CA LEU A 185 -10.51 5.96 7.51
C LEU A 185 -12.00 5.92 7.13
N ASP A 186 -12.81 6.85 7.66
CA ASP A 186 -14.23 6.96 7.29
C ASP A 186 -14.44 7.31 5.80
N HIS A 187 -13.50 8.02 5.18
CA HIS A 187 -13.63 8.51 3.81
C HIS A 187 -12.72 7.79 2.79
N ALA A 188 -11.64 7.13 3.25
CA ALA A 188 -10.61 6.61 2.34
C ALA A 188 -10.75 5.12 1.97
N VAL A 189 -11.45 4.30 2.77
CA VAL A 189 -11.50 2.84 2.57
C VAL A 189 -12.94 2.35 2.61
N ALA A 190 -13.49 1.97 1.45
CA ALA A 190 -14.84 1.44 1.32
C ALA A 190 -15.01 0.05 1.97
N ASP A 191 -13.93 -0.75 2.00
CA ASP A 191 -13.94 -2.09 2.59
C ASP A 191 -13.75 -2.04 4.12
N LEU A 192 -14.80 -2.43 4.85
CA LEU A 192 -14.85 -2.53 6.31
C LEU A 192 -13.68 -3.36 6.89
N SER A 193 -13.23 -4.40 6.19
CA SER A 193 -12.17 -5.30 6.65
C SER A 193 -10.80 -4.63 6.57
N MET A 194 -10.47 -4.03 5.43
CA MET A 194 -9.21 -3.28 5.27
C MET A 194 -9.16 -2.09 6.22
N ARG A 195 -10.30 -1.41 6.41
CA ARG A 195 -10.44 -0.33 7.38
C ARG A 195 -10.10 -0.82 8.78
N LYS A 196 -10.72 -1.91 9.24
CA LYS A 196 -10.48 -2.47 10.58
C LYS A 196 -9.02 -2.89 10.78
N VAL A 197 -8.39 -3.49 9.78
CA VAL A 197 -6.97 -3.86 9.82
C VAL A 197 -6.09 -2.61 9.94
N ALA A 198 -6.34 -1.58 9.14
CA ALA A 198 -5.57 -0.34 9.18
C ALA A 198 -5.74 0.42 10.52
N VAL A 199 -6.95 0.46 11.11
CA VAL A 199 -7.15 1.00 12.47
C VAL A 199 -6.28 0.25 13.48
N ASN A 200 -6.38 -1.08 13.50
CA ASN A 200 -5.69 -1.89 14.49
C ASN A 200 -4.17 -1.78 14.35
N ALA A 201 -3.65 -1.80 13.13
CA ALA A 201 -2.22 -1.63 12.85
C ALA A 201 -1.71 -0.25 13.28
N THR A 202 -2.43 0.82 12.90
CA THR A 202 -2.07 2.19 13.28
C THR A 202 -2.11 2.38 14.79
N ARG A 203 -3.14 1.84 15.45
CA ARG A 203 -3.27 1.88 16.92
C ARG A 203 -2.13 1.13 17.60
N ALA A 204 -1.80 -0.07 17.14
CA ALA A 204 -0.69 -0.85 17.68
C ALA A 204 0.65 -0.11 17.52
N LEU A 205 0.89 0.47 16.34
CA LEU A 205 2.09 1.27 16.06
C LEU A 205 2.19 2.50 16.97
N LEU A 206 1.12 3.28 17.10
CA LEU A 206 1.10 4.48 17.94
C LEU A 206 1.26 4.14 19.43
N LEU A 207 0.67 3.04 19.89
CA LEU A 207 0.88 2.54 21.24
C LEU A 207 2.32 2.11 21.47
N PHE A 208 2.92 1.42 20.50
CA PHE A 208 4.33 1.01 20.56
C PHE A 208 5.26 2.22 20.61
N VAL A 209 5.07 3.21 19.73
CA VAL A 209 5.85 4.47 19.73
C VAL A 209 5.63 5.25 21.02
N GLY A 210 4.38 5.36 21.49
CA GLY A 210 4.06 6.02 22.75
C GLY A 210 4.74 5.35 23.96
N LEU A 211 4.81 4.01 23.97
CA LEU A 211 5.54 3.25 24.97
C LEU A 211 7.06 3.53 24.93
N LEU A 212 7.66 3.56 23.73
CA LEU A 212 9.09 3.87 23.59
C LEU A 212 9.40 5.28 24.09
N LEU A 213 8.59 6.28 23.73
CA LEU A 213 8.76 7.65 24.19
C LEU A 213 8.57 7.77 25.71
N ALA A 214 7.60 7.03 26.27
CA ALA A 214 7.37 6.95 27.70
C ALA A 214 8.59 6.38 28.46
N LEU A 215 9.16 5.29 27.96
CA LEU A 215 10.36 4.67 28.53
C LEU A 215 11.58 5.62 28.42
N ALA A 216 11.76 6.27 27.27
CA ALA A 216 12.82 7.26 27.08
C ALA A 216 12.71 8.43 28.07
N ALA A 217 11.49 8.94 28.31
CA ALA A 217 11.27 10.07 29.21
C ALA A 217 11.57 9.75 30.69
N VAL A 218 11.48 8.47 31.08
CA VAL A 218 11.89 7.98 32.42
C VAL A 218 13.40 7.71 32.50
N GLY A 219 14.13 7.86 31.38
CA GLY A 219 15.57 7.62 31.31
C GLY A 219 15.95 6.15 31.12
N VAL A 220 15.01 5.31 30.65
CA VAL A 220 15.31 3.92 30.30
C VAL A 220 16.12 3.87 29.02
N ASP A 221 17.23 3.13 29.04
CA ASP A 221 18.04 2.89 27.85
C ASP A 221 17.27 2.02 26.84
N LEU A 222 16.95 2.62 25.69
CA LEU A 222 16.22 1.94 24.62
C LEU A 222 17.12 1.09 23.72
N THR A 223 18.43 1.06 23.93
CA THR A 223 19.39 0.36 23.05
C THR A 223 19.07 -1.12 22.89
N ALA A 224 18.66 -1.80 23.98
CA ALA A 224 18.25 -3.20 23.90
C ALA A 224 16.97 -3.40 23.07
N LEU A 225 16.00 -2.49 23.21
CA LEU A 225 14.74 -2.51 22.45
C LEU A 225 14.96 -2.14 20.98
N SER A 226 15.92 -1.26 20.67
CA SER A 226 16.23 -0.90 19.29
C SER A 226 16.90 -2.04 18.54
N VAL A 227 17.75 -2.84 19.20
CA VAL A 227 18.34 -4.05 18.61
C VAL A 227 17.25 -5.09 18.30
N LEU A 228 16.37 -5.39 19.26
CA LEU A 228 15.24 -6.31 19.05
C LEU A 228 14.25 -5.78 18.00
N GLY A 229 13.94 -4.49 18.05
CA GLY A 229 13.09 -3.81 17.08
C GLY A 229 13.69 -3.84 15.67
N GLY A 230 15.02 -3.69 15.56
CA GLY A 230 15.75 -3.85 14.30
C GLY A 230 15.63 -5.26 13.73
N ALA A 231 15.84 -6.29 14.57
CA ALA A 231 15.69 -7.69 14.15
C ALA A 231 14.25 -8.01 13.70
N LEU A 232 13.24 -7.55 14.45
CA LEU A 232 11.83 -7.66 14.07
C LEU A 232 11.53 -6.91 12.76
N GLY A 233 12.08 -5.71 12.60
CA GLY A 233 11.93 -4.90 11.39
C GLY A 233 12.50 -5.59 10.16
N VAL A 234 13.69 -6.21 10.27
CA VAL A 234 14.29 -7.01 9.20
C VAL A 234 13.43 -8.24 8.89
N GLY A 235 12.96 -8.97 9.90
CA GLY A 235 12.07 -10.13 9.70
C GLY A 235 10.76 -9.77 9.01
N LEU A 236 10.12 -8.67 9.41
CA LEU A 236 8.93 -8.14 8.74
C LEU A 236 9.24 -7.66 7.31
N GLY A 237 10.39 -7.03 7.10
CA GLY A 237 10.87 -6.61 5.78
C GLY A 237 10.99 -7.79 4.82
N PHE A 238 11.62 -8.89 5.25
CA PHE A 238 11.69 -10.12 4.47
C PHE A 238 10.30 -10.73 4.23
N GLY A 239 9.40 -10.71 5.21
CA GLY A 239 8.03 -11.20 5.05
C GLY A 239 7.20 -10.38 4.04
N LEU A 240 7.43 -9.07 3.96
CA LEU A 240 6.71 -8.14 3.08
C LEU A 240 7.40 -7.95 1.72
N GLN A 241 8.61 -8.49 1.52
CA GLN A 241 9.44 -8.25 0.34
C GLN A 241 8.69 -8.54 -0.97
N LYS A 242 8.01 -9.70 -1.08
CA LYS A 242 7.27 -10.06 -2.29
C LYS A 242 6.08 -9.14 -2.55
N LEU A 243 5.40 -8.67 -1.50
CA LEU A 243 4.31 -7.70 -1.67
C LEU A 243 4.90 -6.40 -2.22
N ALA A 244 5.93 -5.84 -1.58
CA ALA A 244 6.59 -4.63 -2.05
C ALA A 244 7.07 -4.76 -3.50
N ALA A 245 7.71 -5.87 -3.85
CA ALA A 245 8.19 -6.14 -5.21
C ALA A 245 7.05 -6.09 -6.24
N ASN A 246 5.89 -6.66 -5.95
CA ASN A 246 4.73 -6.62 -6.85
C ASN A 246 4.16 -5.21 -7.04
N TYR A 247 4.08 -4.41 -5.97
CA TYR A 247 3.61 -3.02 -6.05
C TYR A 247 4.59 -2.13 -6.83
N VAL A 248 5.89 -2.22 -6.52
CA VAL A 248 6.93 -1.46 -7.21
C VAL A 248 6.97 -1.86 -8.69
N SER A 249 6.93 -3.16 -9.00
CA SER A 249 6.92 -3.65 -10.38
C SER A 249 5.70 -3.15 -11.16
N GLY A 250 4.51 -3.15 -10.55
CA GLY A 250 3.31 -2.60 -11.19
C GLY A 250 3.44 -1.11 -11.54
N PHE A 251 3.99 -0.32 -10.63
CA PHE A 251 4.26 1.10 -10.87
C PHE A 251 5.31 1.31 -11.98
N VAL A 252 6.40 0.55 -11.96
CA VAL A 252 7.46 0.62 -12.97
C VAL A 252 6.94 0.26 -14.36
N ILE A 253 6.15 -0.82 -14.49
CA ILE A 253 5.53 -1.22 -15.76
C ILE A 253 4.68 -0.07 -16.35
N LEU A 254 3.89 0.60 -15.51
CA LEU A 254 3.03 1.70 -15.94
C LEU A 254 3.83 2.96 -16.30
N LEU A 255 4.87 3.28 -15.53
CA LEU A 255 5.70 4.47 -15.73
C LEU A 255 6.56 4.35 -16.99
N GLU A 256 7.28 3.24 -17.13
CA GLU A 256 8.18 2.98 -18.26
C GLU A 256 7.43 2.50 -19.52
N ARG A 257 6.16 2.09 -19.36
CA ARG A 257 5.33 1.51 -20.43
C ARG A 257 6.01 0.33 -21.15
N SER A 258 6.76 -0.47 -20.39
CA SER A 258 7.46 -1.68 -20.88
C SER A 258 6.47 -2.75 -21.37
N LEU A 259 5.28 -2.79 -20.78
CA LEU A 259 4.12 -3.56 -21.23
C LEU A 259 2.89 -2.65 -21.23
N ARG A 260 2.05 -2.74 -22.27
CA ARG A 260 0.86 -1.89 -22.40
C ARG A 260 -0.40 -2.73 -22.41
N ILE A 261 -1.49 -2.14 -21.90
CA ILE A 261 -2.81 -2.72 -22.07
C ILE A 261 -3.10 -2.83 -23.56
N GLY A 262 -3.44 -4.05 -23.98
CA GLY A 262 -3.70 -4.38 -25.38
C GLY A 262 -2.55 -5.07 -26.10
N ASP A 263 -1.35 -5.17 -25.51
CA ASP A 263 -0.23 -5.91 -26.08
C ASP A 263 -0.50 -7.43 -26.02
N ASN A 264 -0.05 -8.16 -27.04
CA ASN A 264 0.00 -9.61 -27.02
C ASN A 264 1.34 -10.05 -26.43
N VAL A 265 1.29 -10.87 -25.39
CA VAL A 265 2.47 -11.31 -24.65
C VAL A 265 2.46 -12.80 -24.42
N ARG A 266 3.65 -13.38 -24.29
CA ARG A 266 3.86 -14.75 -23.84
C ARG A 266 4.72 -14.75 -22.58
N VAL A 267 4.18 -15.32 -21.51
CA VAL A 267 4.81 -15.40 -20.18
C VAL A 267 4.58 -16.79 -19.61
N ASP A 268 5.65 -17.48 -19.23
CA ASP A 268 5.60 -18.82 -18.62
C ASP A 268 4.73 -19.82 -19.42
N GLY A 269 4.87 -19.81 -20.76
CA GLY A 269 4.09 -20.65 -21.66
C GLY A 269 2.63 -20.25 -21.87
N PHE A 270 2.13 -19.21 -21.18
CA PHE A 270 0.80 -18.64 -21.39
C PHE A 270 0.87 -17.47 -22.37
N GLU A 271 0.16 -17.57 -23.49
CA GLU A 271 0.06 -16.52 -24.51
C GLU A 271 -1.32 -15.88 -24.51
N GLY A 272 -1.37 -14.54 -24.52
CA GLY A 272 -2.61 -13.81 -24.59
C GLY A 272 -2.42 -12.30 -24.63
N ARG A 273 -3.53 -11.57 -24.60
CA ARG A 273 -3.57 -10.11 -24.65
C ARG A 273 -3.70 -9.51 -23.26
N ILE A 274 -2.90 -8.50 -22.93
CA ILE A 274 -3.02 -7.78 -21.66
C ILE A 274 -4.36 -7.02 -21.65
N THR A 275 -5.24 -7.35 -20.71
CA THR A 275 -6.55 -6.70 -20.57
C THR A 275 -6.53 -5.59 -19.52
N ASP A 276 -5.71 -5.74 -18.48
CA ASP A 276 -5.61 -4.77 -17.40
C ASP A 276 -4.29 -4.92 -16.64
N ILE A 277 -3.78 -3.81 -16.09
CA ILE A 277 -2.58 -3.78 -15.24
C ILE A 277 -3.00 -3.19 -13.90
N LYS A 278 -3.14 -4.05 -12.89
CA LYS A 278 -3.45 -3.66 -11.52
C LYS A 278 -2.16 -3.40 -10.75
N THR A 279 -2.29 -2.81 -9.56
CA THR A 279 -1.14 -2.43 -8.73
C THR A 279 -0.22 -3.61 -8.38
N ARG A 280 -0.76 -4.83 -8.20
CA ARG A 280 0.01 -6.02 -7.77
C ARG A 280 0.08 -7.17 -8.79
N TYR A 281 -0.76 -7.13 -9.83
CA TYR A 281 -0.82 -8.17 -10.86
C TYR A 281 -1.31 -7.60 -12.19
N THR A 282 -1.07 -8.32 -13.27
CA THR A 282 -1.54 -8.02 -14.61
C THR A 282 -2.45 -9.15 -15.11
N LEU A 283 -3.52 -8.78 -15.80
CA LEU A 283 -4.47 -9.72 -16.40
C LEU A 283 -4.11 -9.95 -17.87
N ILE A 284 -3.93 -11.22 -18.23
CA ILE A 284 -3.64 -11.64 -19.61
C ILE A 284 -4.75 -12.59 -20.05
N ARG A 285 -5.47 -12.25 -21.12
CA ARG A 285 -6.57 -13.05 -21.66
C ARG A 285 -6.13 -13.78 -22.93
N ALA A 286 -6.19 -15.10 -22.93
CA ALA A 286 -5.92 -15.93 -24.09
C ALA A 286 -7.09 -15.89 -25.11
N GLY A 287 -6.81 -16.24 -26.37
CA GLY A 287 -7.82 -16.25 -27.44
C GLY A 287 -8.99 -17.23 -27.21
N ASN A 288 -8.81 -18.23 -26.34
CA ASN A 288 -9.86 -19.16 -25.92
C ASN A 288 -10.71 -18.64 -24.73
N GLY A 289 -10.52 -17.38 -24.31
CA GLY A 289 -11.29 -16.75 -23.23
C GLY A 289 -10.77 -16.99 -21.81
N ARG A 290 -9.73 -17.82 -21.62
CA ARG A 290 -9.10 -18.00 -20.30
C ARG A 290 -8.32 -16.75 -19.90
N GLU A 291 -8.36 -16.39 -18.63
CA GLU A 291 -7.54 -15.30 -18.06
C GLU A 291 -6.48 -15.86 -17.13
N SER A 292 -5.27 -15.32 -17.23
CA SER A 292 -4.16 -15.55 -16.33
C SER A 292 -3.89 -14.31 -15.50
N ILE A 293 -3.75 -14.49 -14.19
CA ILE A 293 -3.37 -13.46 -13.23
C ILE A 293 -1.88 -13.61 -12.99
N VAL A 294 -1.08 -12.71 -13.57
CA VAL A 294 0.37 -12.77 -13.47
C VAL A 294 0.86 -11.74 -12.45
N PRO A 295 1.60 -12.13 -11.40
CA PRO A 295 2.22 -11.18 -10.49
C PRO A 295 3.12 -10.20 -11.24
N ASN A 296 3.04 -8.91 -10.89
CA ASN A 296 3.84 -7.90 -11.59
C ASN A 296 5.35 -8.12 -11.42
N GLU A 297 5.78 -8.65 -10.28
CA GLU A 297 7.18 -9.03 -10.04
C GLU A 297 7.68 -10.03 -11.09
N SER A 298 6.85 -11.00 -11.50
CA SER A 298 7.22 -12.00 -12.51
C SER A 298 7.42 -11.36 -13.89
N LEU A 299 6.64 -10.33 -14.24
CA LEU A 299 6.77 -9.64 -15.53
C LEU A 299 8.05 -8.82 -15.66
N ILE A 300 8.65 -8.40 -14.54
CA ILE A 300 9.92 -7.66 -14.51
C ILE A 300 11.11 -8.60 -14.38
N THR A 301 10.99 -9.67 -13.58
CA THR A 301 12.11 -10.55 -13.24
C THR A 301 12.30 -11.71 -14.23
N GLN A 302 11.25 -12.12 -14.95
CA GLN A 302 11.31 -13.22 -15.91
C GLN A 302 11.29 -12.70 -17.34
N ARG A 303 11.73 -13.55 -18.29
CA ARG A 303 11.65 -13.24 -19.72
C ARG A 303 10.18 -13.18 -20.15
N VAL A 304 9.75 -12.01 -20.62
CA VAL A 304 8.45 -11.79 -21.25
C VAL A 304 8.67 -11.51 -22.74
N GLU A 305 7.96 -12.23 -23.60
CA GLU A 305 7.96 -11.95 -25.03
C GLU A 305 6.78 -11.05 -25.36
N ASN A 306 7.05 -9.83 -25.82
CA ASN A 306 6.01 -8.96 -26.36
C ASN A 306 5.93 -9.16 -27.87
N LEU A 307 4.82 -9.74 -28.32
CA LEU A 307 4.57 -10.12 -29.71
C LEU A 307 4.11 -8.94 -30.56
N THR A 308 3.90 -7.76 -29.96
CA THR A 308 3.36 -6.56 -30.60
C THR A 308 4.17 -5.29 -30.37
N ALA A 309 5.25 -5.34 -29.57
CA ALA A 309 6.04 -4.15 -29.21
C ALA A 309 6.76 -3.52 -30.39
N SER A 310 7.34 -4.33 -31.28
CA SER A 310 8.19 -3.85 -32.38
C SER A 310 7.39 -3.49 -33.63
N ASP A 311 6.38 -4.29 -33.96
CA ASP A 311 5.45 -4.04 -35.06
C ASP A 311 4.14 -4.78 -34.79
N ARG A 312 3.01 -4.24 -35.28
CA ARG A 312 1.71 -4.93 -35.28
C ARG A 312 1.62 -5.95 -36.40
N LYS A 313 2.54 -5.90 -37.37
CA LYS A 313 2.64 -6.88 -38.45
C LYS A 313 3.03 -8.23 -37.87
N PHE A 314 2.19 -9.23 -38.08
CA PHE A 314 2.40 -10.60 -37.66
C PHE A 314 2.68 -11.47 -38.89
N ASN A 315 3.84 -12.11 -38.94
CA ASN A 315 4.21 -12.99 -40.04
C ASN A 315 3.52 -14.35 -39.88
N LEU A 316 2.79 -14.76 -40.92
CA LEU A 316 2.23 -16.09 -41.05
C LEU A 316 2.97 -16.83 -42.15
N THR A 317 3.08 -18.14 -41.96
CA THR A 317 3.84 -19.01 -42.84
C THR A 317 3.02 -20.24 -43.22
N THR A 318 3.00 -20.57 -44.51
CA THR A 318 2.44 -21.81 -45.05
C THR A 318 3.54 -22.59 -45.78
N ASN A 319 3.65 -23.88 -45.47
CA ASN A 319 4.55 -24.80 -46.17
C ASN A 319 3.77 -25.62 -47.21
N ILE A 320 4.32 -25.75 -48.41
CA ILE A 320 3.73 -26.50 -49.51
C ILE A 320 4.83 -27.33 -50.17
N THR A 321 4.55 -28.60 -50.50
CA THR A 321 5.47 -29.44 -51.28
C THR A 321 4.84 -29.74 -52.64
N VAL A 322 5.57 -29.50 -53.72
CA VAL A 322 5.13 -29.75 -55.11
C VAL A 322 6.06 -30.75 -55.80
N ALA A 323 5.59 -31.45 -56.84
CA ALA A 323 6.40 -32.42 -57.56
C ALA A 323 7.64 -31.78 -58.22
N TYR A 324 8.74 -32.54 -58.37
CA TYR A 324 10.00 -32.08 -58.97
C TYR A 324 9.88 -31.53 -60.40
N GLY A 325 8.88 -31.98 -61.16
CA GLY A 325 8.62 -31.50 -62.52
C GLY A 325 8.00 -30.10 -62.59
N SER A 326 7.71 -29.48 -61.44
CA SER A 326 7.06 -28.17 -61.38
C SER A 326 8.04 -27.03 -61.67
N ASP A 327 7.61 -26.04 -62.44
CA ASP A 327 8.35 -24.79 -62.63
C ASP A 327 8.34 -23.98 -61.33
N ALA A 328 9.51 -23.90 -60.68
CA ALA A 328 9.66 -23.23 -59.39
C ALA A 328 9.30 -21.73 -59.43
N ALA A 329 9.62 -21.03 -60.52
CA ALA A 329 9.31 -19.61 -60.65
C ALA A 329 7.78 -19.41 -60.76
N LYS A 330 7.12 -20.28 -61.53
CA LYS A 330 5.66 -20.28 -61.67
C LYS A 330 4.96 -20.60 -60.34
N VAL A 331 5.49 -21.56 -59.58
CA VAL A 331 5.00 -21.90 -58.23
C VAL A 331 5.09 -20.68 -57.31
N GLN A 332 6.25 -20.02 -57.23
CA GLN A 332 6.40 -18.81 -56.40
C GLN A 332 5.40 -17.73 -56.76
N GLN A 333 5.19 -17.47 -58.06
CA GLN A 333 4.24 -16.48 -58.54
C GLN A 333 2.80 -16.78 -58.09
N ILE A 334 2.38 -18.04 -58.22
CA ILE A 334 1.04 -18.49 -57.81
C ILE A 334 0.86 -18.35 -56.30
N LEU A 335 1.85 -18.78 -55.52
CA LEU A 335 1.81 -18.69 -54.05
C LEU A 335 1.70 -17.24 -53.58
N CYS A 336 2.53 -16.34 -54.12
CA CYS A 336 2.49 -14.92 -53.79
C CYS A 336 1.17 -14.26 -54.24
N ALA A 337 0.65 -14.60 -55.42
CA ALA A 337 -0.62 -14.08 -55.92
C ALA A 337 -1.80 -14.54 -55.06
N ALA A 338 -1.83 -15.82 -54.66
CA ALA A 338 -2.87 -16.39 -53.81
C ALA A 338 -2.92 -15.72 -52.42
N ALA A 339 -1.76 -15.44 -51.83
CA ALA A 339 -1.69 -14.68 -50.58
C ALA A 339 -2.12 -13.21 -50.76
N SER A 340 -1.63 -12.55 -51.82
CA SER A 340 -1.92 -11.13 -52.09
C SER A 340 -3.40 -10.87 -52.41
N ALA A 341 -4.13 -11.88 -52.90
CA ALA A 341 -5.56 -11.78 -53.17
C ALA A 341 -6.42 -11.73 -51.90
N GLN A 342 -5.87 -12.09 -50.73
CA GLN A 342 -6.62 -12.11 -49.47
C GLN A 342 -6.65 -10.73 -48.83
N ALA A 343 -7.85 -10.20 -48.54
CA ALA A 343 -8.02 -8.84 -48.03
C ALA A 343 -7.30 -8.53 -46.71
N ARG A 344 -7.05 -9.55 -45.86
CA ARG A 344 -6.34 -9.39 -44.57
C ARG A 344 -4.82 -9.49 -44.68
N VAL A 345 -4.30 -9.88 -45.84
CA VAL A 345 -2.85 -9.95 -46.09
C VAL A 345 -2.36 -8.57 -46.51
N LEU A 346 -1.26 -8.13 -45.91
CA LEU A 346 -0.65 -6.85 -46.20
C LEU A 346 0.07 -6.88 -47.55
N GLY A 347 -0.04 -5.76 -48.29
CA GLY A 347 0.78 -5.52 -49.48
C GLY A 347 2.20 -5.03 -49.15
N ASP A 348 2.43 -4.52 -47.94
CA ASP A 348 3.75 -4.09 -47.46
C ASP A 348 3.99 -4.50 -45.98
N PRO A 349 4.86 -5.51 -45.71
CA PRO A 349 5.67 -6.23 -46.68
C PRO A 349 4.83 -7.15 -47.55
N ALA A 350 5.17 -7.23 -48.84
CA ALA A 350 4.51 -8.11 -49.80
C ALA A 350 4.75 -9.59 -49.43
N PRO A 351 3.81 -10.50 -49.77
CA PRO A 351 4.02 -11.93 -49.63
C PRO A 351 5.23 -12.42 -50.43
N VAL A 352 6.02 -13.32 -49.85
CA VAL A 352 7.20 -13.91 -50.50
C VAL A 352 7.20 -15.42 -50.32
N ALA A 353 7.36 -16.14 -51.44
CA ALA A 353 7.53 -17.59 -51.47
C ALA A 353 9.00 -17.95 -51.70
N PHE A 354 9.59 -18.74 -50.81
CA PHE A 354 10.95 -19.27 -50.93
C PHE A 354 10.90 -20.76 -51.26
N LEU A 355 11.74 -21.22 -52.19
CA LEU A 355 12.10 -22.64 -52.30
C LEU A 355 13.10 -22.94 -51.18
N LEU A 356 12.69 -23.70 -50.17
CA LEU A 356 13.50 -23.99 -48.99
C LEU A 356 14.38 -25.23 -49.16
N ASP A 357 13.81 -26.31 -49.68
CA ASP A 357 14.46 -27.62 -49.64
C ASP A 357 14.01 -28.52 -50.80
N PHE A 358 14.84 -29.52 -51.08
CA PHE A 358 14.64 -30.57 -52.08
C PHE A 358 14.45 -31.90 -51.34
N MET A 359 13.19 -32.27 -51.06
CA MET A 359 12.85 -33.49 -50.31
C MET A 359 12.70 -34.70 -51.25
N PRO A 360 12.77 -35.95 -50.76
CA PRO A 360 12.66 -37.14 -51.61
C PRO A 360 11.38 -37.22 -52.44
N ASP A 361 10.32 -36.57 -51.97
CA ASP A 361 8.98 -36.54 -52.55
C ASP A 361 8.68 -35.25 -53.35
N GLY A 362 9.50 -34.20 -53.25
CA GLY A 362 9.28 -32.97 -54.02
C GLY A 362 10.05 -31.73 -53.57
N LEU A 363 9.72 -30.60 -54.19
CA LEU A 363 10.24 -29.27 -53.88
C LEU A 363 9.42 -28.62 -52.76
N VAL A 364 10.08 -28.20 -51.67
CA VAL A 364 9.42 -27.59 -50.50
C VAL A 364 9.47 -26.07 -50.62
N PHE A 365 8.28 -25.45 -50.68
CA PHE A 365 8.09 -24.01 -50.67
C PHE A 365 7.57 -23.52 -49.33
N ASN A 366 8.01 -22.33 -48.95
CA ASN A 366 7.59 -21.61 -47.76
C ASN A 366 7.07 -20.24 -48.16
N LEU A 367 5.77 -20.04 -47.97
CA LEU A 367 5.07 -18.80 -48.27
C LEU A 367 4.94 -17.98 -46.98
N ASN A 368 5.61 -16.84 -46.93
CA ASN A 368 5.52 -15.87 -45.84
C ASN A 368 4.62 -14.70 -46.24
N TYR A 369 3.72 -14.31 -45.34
CA TYR A 369 2.80 -13.19 -45.56
C TYR A 369 2.42 -12.55 -44.22
N TRP A 370 2.20 -11.25 -44.26
CA TRP A 370 1.98 -10.46 -43.05
C TRP A 370 0.51 -10.07 -42.90
N ILE A 371 0.03 -10.01 -41.67
CA ILE A 371 -1.29 -9.46 -41.30
C ILE A 371 -1.10 -8.37 -40.24
N ASN A 372 -2.04 -7.44 -40.07
CA ASN A 372 -1.97 -6.39 -39.05
C ASN A 372 -2.91 -6.62 -37.84
N ASP A 373 -3.72 -7.67 -37.88
CA ASP A 373 -4.80 -7.93 -36.92
C ASP A 373 -4.79 -9.37 -36.37
N PRO A 374 -3.67 -9.88 -35.84
CA PRO A 374 -3.59 -11.25 -35.31
C PRO A 374 -4.64 -11.53 -34.22
N ALA A 375 -5.07 -10.50 -33.49
CA ALA A 375 -6.10 -10.58 -32.46
C ALA A 375 -7.50 -10.98 -32.98
N ALA A 376 -7.81 -10.76 -34.27
CA ALA A 376 -9.05 -11.20 -34.90
C ALA A 376 -9.03 -12.69 -35.31
N GLY A 377 -7.95 -13.42 -34.95
CA GLY A 377 -7.73 -14.81 -35.28
C GLY A 377 -6.94 -14.99 -36.57
N THR A 378 -6.00 -15.93 -36.55
CA THR A 378 -5.05 -16.22 -37.65
C THR A 378 -5.46 -17.42 -38.49
N ALA A 379 -6.26 -18.34 -37.93
CA ALA A 379 -6.64 -19.58 -38.58
C ALA A 379 -7.50 -19.37 -39.84
N SER A 380 -8.41 -18.39 -39.82
CA SER A 380 -9.28 -18.08 -40.95
C SER A 380 -8.50 -17.56 -42.16
N VAL A 381 -7.55 -16.63 -41.94
CA VAL A 381 -6.67 -16.12 -43.01
C VAL A 381 -5.80 -17.24 -43.56
N ARG A 382 -5.17 -18.03 -42.68
CA ARG A 382 -4.34 -19.16 -43.11
C ARG A 382 -5.12 -20.15 -43.95
N SER A 383 -6.34 -20.48 -43.54
CA SER A 383 -7.22 -21.37 -44.30
C SER A 383 -7.59 -20.78 -45.67
N ALA A 384 -7.96 -19.50 -45.73
CA ALA A 384 -8.29 -18.82 -46.99
C ALA A 384 -7.10 -18.78 -47.96
N VAL A 385 -5.89 -18.46 -47.47
CA VAL A 385 -4.65 -18.51 -48.26
C VAL A 385 -4.40 -19.94 -48.75
N ASN A 386 -4.48 -20.95 -47.88
CA ASN A 386 -4.23 -22.34 -48.26
C ASN A 386 -5.21 -22.84 -49.33
N LEU A 387 -6.49 -22.45 -49.24
CA LEU A 387 -7.49 -22.80 -50.25
C LEU A 387 -7.21 -22.11 -51.59
N ALA A 388 -6.85 -20.82 -51.57
CA ALA A 388 -6.48 -20.08 -52.78
C ALA A 388 -5.20 -20.63 -53.44
N VAL A 389 -4.22 -21.03 -52.62
CA VAL A 389 -3.00 -21.71 -53.08
C VAL A 389 -3.35 -23.04 -53.75
N LEU A 390 -4.16 -23.87 -53.09
CA LEU A 390 -4.58 -25.17 -53.63
C LEU A 390 -5.27 -25.01 -54.99
N GLU A 391 -6.18 -24.04 -55.11
CA GLU A 391 -6.88 -23.79 -56.37
C GLU A 391 -5.93 -23.24 -57.45
N GLY A 392 -5.07 -22.28 -57.11
CA GLY A 392 -4.09 -21.72 -58.05
C GLY A 392 -3.12 -22.77 -58.60
N LEU A 393 -2.63 -23.70 -57.75
CA LEU A 393 -1.79 -24.81 -58.19
C LEU A 393 -2.56 -25.76 -59.11
N ARG A 394 -3.82 -26.08 -58.78
CA ARG A 394 -4.68 -26.95 -59.59
C ARG A 394 -4.96 -26.34 -60.97
N THR A 395 -5.33 -25.06 -61.04
CA THR A 395 -5.59 -24.37 -62.32
C THR A 395 -4.34 -24.31 -63.20
N ALA A 396 -3.16 -24.18 -62.60
CA ALA A 396 -1.89 -24.14 -63.31
C ALA A 396 -1.35 -25.51 -63.75
N GLY A 397 -2.04 -26.60 -63.40
CA GLY A 397 -1.61 -27.98 -63.66
C GLY A 397 -0.38 -28.41 -62.85
N ILE A 398 -0.14 -27.78 -61.70
CA ILE A 398 0.99 -28.11 -60.83
C ILE A 398 0.57 -29.20 -59.85
N GLU A 399 1.25 -30.34 -59.90
CA GLU A 399 0.98 -31.46 -59.02
C GLU A 399 1.56 -31.25 -57.63
N ILE A 400 0.73 -31.45 -56.62
CA ILE A 400 1.18 -31.55 -55.23
C ILE A 400 1.95 -32.86 -55.08
N ALA A 401 3.11 -32.78 -54.42
CA ALA A 401 3.97 -33.93 -54.21
C ALA A 401 3.22 -35.07 -53.49
N GLN A 402 3.34 -36.27 -54.04
CA GLN A 402 2.90 -37.50 -53.40
C GLN A 402 4.14 -38.34 -53.06
N PRO A 403 4.09 -39.18 -52.02
CA PRO A 403 5.20 -40.06 -51.69
C PRO A 403 5.59 -40.94 -52.89
N GLN A 404 6.80 -40.73 -53.43
CA GLN A 404 7.32 -41.51 -54.54
C GLN A 404 8.08 -42.74 -54.00
N ARG A 405 7.93 -43.89 -54.67
CA ARG A 405 8.74 -45.08 -54.42
C ARG A 405 9.27 -45.63 -55.73
N VAL A 406 10.59 -45.69 -55.86
CA VAL A 406 11.24 -46.38 -56.96
C VAL A 406 11.33 -47.86 -56.60
N VAL A 407 10.64 -48.72 -57.35
CA VAL A 407 10.67 -50.17 -57.16
C VAL A 407 11.56 -50.78 -58.25
N HIS A 408 12.71 -51.31 -57.85
CA HIS A 408 13.56 -52.11 -58.74
C HIS A 408 13.06 -53.56 -58.73
N VAL A 409 12.42 -53.99 -59.82
CA VAL A 409 12.03 -55.39 -60.00
C VAL A 409 13.22 -56.13 -60.60
N VAL A 410 13.92 -56.91 -59.78
CA VAL A 410 14.97 -57.82 -60.24
C VAL A 410 14.28 -59.05 -60.82
N ALA A 411 14.30 -59.20 -62.14
CA ALA A 411 13.84 -60.42 -62.78
C ALA A 411 14.80 -61.57 -62.42
N SER A 412 14.35 -62.50 -61.56
CA SER A 412 15.05 -63.76 -61.39
C SER A 412 14.84 -64.59 -62.67
N THR A 413 15.86 -64.66 -63.53
CA THR A 413 15.87 -65.62 -64.63
C THR A 413 15.70 -67.03 -64.06
N PRO A 414 14.66 -67.80 -64.42
CA PRO A 414 14.52 -69.16 -63.92
C PRO A 414 15.67 -70.01 -64.50
N GLY A 415 16.65 -70.38 -63.68
CA GLY A 415 17.73 -71.29 -64.09
C GLY A 415 19.15 -70.96 -63.63
N GLN A 416 19.39 -69.98 -62.77
CA GLN A 416 20.72 -69.77 -62.14
C GLN A 416 20.69 -69.90 -60.61
N ASP A 417 19.97 -70.89 -60.10
CA ASP A 417 20.20 -71.38 -58.73
C ASP A 417 21.34 -72.40 -58.79
N GLY A 418 22.59 -71.93 -58.80
CA GLY A 418 23.73 -72.84 -58.91
C GLY A 418 25.14 -72.31 -58.71
N VAL A 419 25.35 -71.03 -58.41
CA VAL A 419 26.69 -70.56 -57.98
C VAL A 419 26.52 -69.62 -56.79
N ALA A 420 26.85 -70.13 -55.61
CA ALA A 420 26.93 -69.35 -54.39
C ALA A 420 27.94 -68.19 -54.58
N PRO A 421 27.61 -66.95 -54.23
CA PRO A 421 28.60 -65.88 -54.23
C PRO A 421 29.64 -66.16 -53.14
N ALA A 422 30.92 -66.23 -53.55
CA ALA A 422 32.05 -66.36 -52.65
C ALA A 422 32.06 -65.20 -51.65
N ALA A 423 32.27 -65.53 -50.37
CA ALA A 423 32.30 -64.59 -49.26
C ALA A 423 33.30 -63.46 -49.50
N LEU A 424 32.84 -62.21 -49.37
CA LEU A 424 33.71 -61.04 -49.27
C LEU A 424 34.19 -60.88 -47.81
N PRO A 425 35.49 -60.66 -47.56
CA PRO A 425 36.03 -60.43 -46.22
C PRO A 425 35.71 -59.01 -45.71
N PRO A 426 35.77 -58.79 -44.38
CA PRO A 426 35.19 -57.62 -43.73
C PRO A 426 36.05 -56.35 -43.88
N ALA A 427 35.39 -55.20 -43.80
CA ALA A 427 35.99 -53.89 -43.52
C ALA A 427 35.26 -53.25 -42.34
#